data_AF-A0A381UTZ0-F1
#
_entry.id   AF-A0A381UTZ0-F1
#
_cell.length_a   1.000
_cell.length_b   1.000
_cell.length_c   1.000
_cell.angle_alpha   90.00
_cell.angle_beta   90.00
_cell.angle_gamma   90.00
#
_symmetry.space_group_name_H-M   'P 1'
#
loop_
_entity.id
_entity.type
_entity.pdbx_description
1 polymer ?
#
loop_
_entity_poly.entity_id
_entity_poly.type
_entity_poly.pdbx_seq_one_letter_code
_entity_poly.pdbx_strand_id
1 'polypeptide(L)'
;VADLPEPRDRAVRNEPRDGRIRLTLLIGALVSFGLIGGLSGLVVVLSIVAMLALHELGHFLVARWAGMQVTEFFVGFGPRLWSVRRGETTYGVKAIFLAGAYVRITGMSSLDVVDPTDEPRTYRQQSYPKRMAVALAGSATHFAIALFLLVVVYAAVGTPDPDRWVVGEVVPGSTAAAVDVQAGDRILSVDGVETTRFDEFGTVVRSVPGDLVDVV
;
A
#
# COMPACT_ATOMS: atom_id res chain seq x y z
N VAL A 1 54.76 -11.09 12.36
CA VAL A 1 53.90 -10.29 11.46
C VAL A 1 52.49 -10.73 11.73
N ALA A 2 51.69 -9.89 12.39
CA ALA A 2 50.32 -10.24 12.79
C ALA A 2 49.41 -10.24 11.55
N ASP A 3 48.68 -11.32 11.37
CA ASP A 3 47.70 -11.54 10.32
C ASP A 3 46.54 -10.53 10.49
N LEU A 4 46.50 -9.51 9.62
CA LEU A 4 45.44 -8.52 9.63
C LEU A 4 44.26 -9.07 8.84
N PRO A 5 43.06 -9.25 9.44
CA PRO A 5 41.92 -9.79 8.72
C PRO A 5 41.52 -8.89 7.54
N GLU A 6 41.16 -9.56 6.44
CA GLU A 6 40.73 -9.00 5.16
C GLU A 6 39.72 -7.84 5.30
N PRO A 7 39.77 -6.81 4.44
CA PRO A 7 38.89 -5.63 4.53
C PRO A 7 37.39 -5.97 4.45
N ARG A 8 37.02 -7.06 3.76
CA ARG A 8 35.63 -7.55 3.65
C ARG A 8 35.04 -7.94 5.00
N ASP A 9 35.90 -8.32 5.93
CA ASP A 9 35.53 -8.89 7.22
C ASP A 9 35.33 -7.80 8.30
N ARG A 10 35.67 -6.54 7.99
CA ARG A 10 35.47 -5.38 8.90
C ARG A 10 34.08 -4.77 8.79
N ALA A 11 33.43 -4.89 7.64
CA ALA A 11 32.11 -4.28 7.41
C ALA A 11 30.96 -5.01 8.11
N VAL A 12 31.15 -6.28 8.49
CA VAL A 12 30.10 -7.12 9.10
C VAL A 12 30.09 -7.02 10.64
N ARG A 13 31.16 -6.51 11.27
CA ARG A 13 31.37 -6.60 12.72
C ARG A 13 30.87 -5.42 13.56
N ASN A 14 30.27 -4.38 12.97
CA ASN A 14 29.89 -3.14 13.67
C ASN A 14 28.39 -2.78 13.54
N GLU A 15 27.46 -3.73 13.64
CA GLU A 15 26.06 -3.38 13.93
C GLU A 15 25.83 -3.37 15.46
N PRO A 16 25.41 -2.23 16.07
CA PRO A 16 25.14 -2.17 17.50
C PRO A 16 24.05 -3.16 17.92
N ARG A 17 24.30 -3.86 19.02
CA ARG A 17 23.53 -4.96 19.62
C ARG A 17 22.17 -4.57 20.22
N ASP A 18 21.47 -3.57 19.66
CA ASP A 18 20.24 -3.01 20.24
C ASP A 18 19.02 -3.13 19.32
N GLY A 19 18.88 -4.27 18.63
CA GLY A 19 17.69 -4.58 17.84
C GLY A 19 16.38 -4.53 18.65
N ARG A 20 16.45 -4.85 19.95
CA ARG A 20 15.29 -4.84 20.86
C ARG A 20 14.80 -3.43 21.16
N ILE A 21 15.69 -2.48 21.44
CA ILE A 21 15.32 -1.08 21.74
C ILE A 21 14.66 -0.44 20.51
N ARG A 22 15.22 -0.70 19.32
CA ARG A 22 14.67 -0.21 18.04
C ARG A 22 13.28 -0.79 17.76
N LEU A 23 13.09 -2.08 18.03
CA LEU A 23 11.79 -2.74 17.89
C LEU A 23 10.76 -2.16 18.87
N THR A 24 11.15 -1.92 20.13
CA THR A 24 10.26 -1.33 21.14
C THR A 24 9.85 0.10 20.77
N LEU A 25 10.79 0.95 20.31
CA LEU A 25 10.48 2.31 19.86
C LEU A 25 9.54 2.32 18.65
N LEU A 26 9.74 1.39 17.71
CA LEU A 26 8.88 1.23 16.54
C LEU A 26 7.46 0.81 16.92
N ILE A 27 7.33 -0.19 17.80
CA ILE A 27 6.02 -0.62 18.33
C ILE A 27 5.35 0.54 19.06
N GLY A 28 6.09 1.28 19.89
CA GLY A 28 5.59 2.47 20.56
C GLY A 28 5.09 3.54 19.59
N ALA A 29 5.82 3.82 18.50
CA ALA A 29 5.38 4.76 17.48
C ALA A 29 4.11 4.29 16.75
N LEU A 30 4.01 2.99 16.42
CA LEU A 30 2.83 2.42 15.77
C LEU A 30 1.59 2.48 16.66
N VAL A 31 1.77 2.17 17.96
CA VAL A 31 0.71 2.25 18.97
C VAL A 31 0.27 3.69 19.16
N SER A 32 1.21 4.63 19.33
CA SER A 32 0.89 6.07 19.43
C SER A 32 0.16 6.59 18.21
N PHE A 33 0.56 6.17 17.01
CA PHE A 33 -0.13 6.55 15.78
C PHE A 33 -1.54 5.96 15.69
N GLY A 34 -1.72 4.70 16.08
CA GLY A 34 -3.06 4.08 16.16
C GLY A 34 -3.98 4.74 17.19
N LEU A 35 -3.43 5.23 18.30
CA LEU A 35 -4.17 5.95 19.33
C LEU A 35 -4.59 7.36 18.87
N ILE A 36 -3.77 8.03 18.04
CA ILE A 36 -4.04 9.40 17.55
C ILE A 36 -4.89 9.39 16.27
N GLY A 37 -4.59 8.51 15.32
CA GLY A 37 -5.25 8.42 14.02
C GLY A 37 -6.41 7.42 13.93
N GLY A 38 -6.65 6.66 15.01
CA GLY A 38 -7.64 5.59 15.03
C GLY A 38 -7.30 4.38 14.16
N LEU A 39 -8.20 3.40 14.11
CA LEU A 39 -8.03 2.17 13.34
C LEU A 39 -7.88 2.45 11.84
N SER A 40 -8.61 3.43 11.31
CA SER A 40 -8.54 3.84 9.91
C SER A 40 -7.15 4.35 9.51
N GLY A 41 -6.52 5.18 10.33
CA GLY A 41 -5.15 5.66 10.08
C GLY A 41 -4.14 4.52 10.00
N LEU A 42 -4.22 3.56 10.93
CA LEU A 42 -3.34 2.39 10.93
C LEU A 42 -3.53 1.54 9.66
N VAL A 43 -4.78 1.30 9.26
CA VAL A 43 -5.11 0.55 8.05
C VAL A 43 -4.53 1.22 6.80
N VAL A 44 -4.66 2.55 6.67
CA VAL A 44 -4.10 3.31 5.53
C VAL A 44 -2.58 3.15 5.46
N VAL A 45 -1.88 3.36 6.58
CA VAL A 45 -0.42 3.24 6.63
C VAL A 45 0.03 1.83 6.27
N LEU A 46 -0.59 0.80 6.85
CA LEU A 46 -0.27 -0.59 6.54
C LEU A 46 -0.56 -0.93 5.07
N SER A 47 -1.62 -0.37 4.50
CA SER A 47 -1.99 -0.56 3.09
C SER A 47 -0.95 0.02 2.14
N ILE A 48 -0.43 1.21 2.43
CA ILE A 48 0.66 1.84 1.65
C ILE A 48 1.91 0.97 1.70
N VAL A 49 2.29 0.49 2.89
CA VAL A 49 3.48 -0.36 3.06
C VAL A 49 3.32 -1.69 2.32
N ALA A 50 2.15 -2.32 2.44
CA ALA A 50 1.84 -3.53 1.71
C ALA A 50 1.89 -3.31 0.18
N MET A 51 1.36 -2.20 -0.32
CA MET A 51 1.39 -1.86 -1.74
C MET A 51 2.82 -1.67 -2.26
N LEU A 52 3.67 -0.94 -1.52
CA LEU A 52 5.09 -0.78 -1.87
C LEU A 52 5.84 -2.12 -1.83
N ALA A 53 5.57 -2.96 -0.82
CA ALA A 53 6.18 -4.28 -0.74
C ALA A 53 5.75 -5.20 -1.89
N LEU A 54 4.48 -5.15 -2.30
CA LEU A 54 3.99 -5.89 -3.45
C LEU A 54 4.57 -5.37 -4.77
N HIS A 55 4.71 -4.05 -4.94
CA HIS A 55 5.37 -3.45 -6.10
C HIS A 55 6.80 -3.99 -6.28
N GLU A 56 7.58 -3.97 -5.20
CA GLU A 56 8.94 -4.50 -5.16
C GLU A 56 8.97 -6.02 -5.37
N LEU A 57 7.98 -6.75 -4.83
CA LEU A 57 7.80 -8.18 -5.12
C LEU A 57 7.58 -8.44 -6.62
N GLY A 58 6.86 -7.56 -7.32
CA GLY A 58 6.70 -7.62 -8.77
C GLY A 58 8.03 -7.59 -9.50
N HIS A 59 8.88 -6.60 -9.19
CA HIS A 59 10.24 -6.51 -9.72
C HIS A 59 11.06 -7.77 -9.40
N PHE A 60 11.01 -8.24 -8.14
CA PHE A 60 11.70 -9.45 -7.70
C PHE A 60 11.32 -10.69 -8.52
N LEU A 61 10.01 -10.94 -8.68
CA LEU A 61 9.50 -12.12 -9.38
C LEU A 61 9.87 -12.11 -10.85
N VAL A 62 9.71 -10.96 -11.52
CA VAL A 62 10.05 -10.84 -12.95
C VAL A 62 11.56 -10.92 -13.17
N ALA A 63 12.38 -10.34 -12.28
CA ALA A 63 13.83 -10.47 -12.36
C ALA A 63 14.29 -11.92 -12.23
N ARG A 64 13.73 -12.67 -11.27
CA ARG A 64 14.01 -14.10 -11.08
C ARG A 64 13.57 -14.93 -12.28
N TRP A 65 12.39 -14.66 -12.83
CA TRP A 65 11.90 -15.31 -14.05
C TRP A 65 12.78 -15.01 -15.27
N ALA A 66 13.28 -13.78 -15.39
CA ALA A 66 14.19 -13.38 -16.45
C ALA A 66 15.60 -14.00 -16.34
N GLY A 67 15.91 -14.69 -15.22
CA GLY A 67 17.21 -15.29 -14.94
C GLY A 67 18.23 -14.30 -14.35
N MET A 68 17.78 -13.15 -13.87
CA MET A 68 18.64 -12.14 -13.24
C MET A 68 18.97 -12.51 -11.80
N GLN A 69 20.18 -12.17 -11.36
CA GLN A 69 20.61 -12.38 -9.98
C GLN A 69 20.08 -11.27 -9.06
N VAL A 70 19.32 -11.68 -8.04
CA VAL A 70 18.76 -10.78 -7.03
C VAL A 70 19.40 -11.09 -5.68
N THR A 71 20.16 -10.14 -5.14
CA THR A 71 21.01 -10.35 -3.96
C THR A 71 20.31 -9.96 -2.66
N GLU A 72 19.41 -8.97 -2.71
CA GLU A 72 18.73 -8.45 -1.53
C GLU A 72 17.25 -8.16 -1.81
N PHE A 73 16.38 -8.57 -0.89
CA PHE A 73 14.97 -8.19 -0.83
C PHE A 73 14.69 -7.74 0.60
N PHE A 74 14.53 -6.43 0.81
CA PHE A 74 14.26 -5.88 2.14
C PHE A 74 13.00 -5.04 2.15
N VAL A 75 12.20 -5.24 3.20
CA VAL A 75 11.09 -4.34 3.52
C VAL A 75 11.56 -3.38 4.59
N GLY A 76 11.43 -2.08 4.32
CA GLY A 76 11.80 -0.98 5.19
C GLY A 76 13.14 -0.32 4.87
N PHE A 77 13.38 0.81 5.53
CA PHE A 77 14.67 1.52 5.55
C PHE A 77 15.31 1.50 6.94
N GLY A 78 16.59 1.88 7.00
CA GLY A 78 17.34 2.01 8.26
C GLY A 78 18.01 0.69 8.72
N PRO A 79 18.34 0.58 10.01
CA PRO A 79 19.11 -0.55 10.53
C PRO A 79 18.34 -1.88 10.38
N ARG A 80 19.08 -2.96 10.12
CA ARG A 80 18.54 -4.31 9.94
C ARG A 80 17.94 -4.80 11.25
N LEU A 81 16.64 -5.14 11.26
CA LEU A 81 15.99 -5.77 12.41
C LEU A 81 16.19 -7.28 12.35
N TRP A 82 15.95 -7.85 11.18
CA TRP A 82 16.01 -9.29 10.96
C TRP A 82 16.32 -9.61 9.51
N SER A 83 16.91 -10.77 9.28
CA SER A 83 17.21 -11.26 7.95
C SER A 83 17.53 -12.75 7.90
N VAL A 84 17.20 -13.36 6.78
CA VAL A 84 17.58 -14.72 6.44
C VAL A 84 18.14 -14.75 5.02
N ARG A 85 19.28 -15.40 4.84
CA ARG A 85 19.81 -15.71 3.52
C ARG A 85 19.22 -17.05 3.07
N ARG A 86 18.53 -17.06 1.93
CA ARG A 86 18.00 -18.28 1.32
C ARG A 86 18.51 -18.37 -0.12
N GLY A 87 19.50 -19.25 -0.33
CA GLY A 87 20.24 -19.35 -1.58
C GLY A 87 21.10 -18.11 -1.83
N GLU A 88 20.85 -17.42 -2.95
CA GLU A 88 21.59 -16.22 -3.36
C GLU A 88 20.95 -14.92 -2.85
N THR A 89 19.67 -14.95 -2.46
CA THR A 89 18.92 -13.77 -2.00
C THR A 89 18.92 -13.68 -0.48
N THR A 90 19.25 -12.51 0.03
CA THR A 90 19.07 -12.15 1.44
C THR A 90 17.74 -11.45 1.61
N TYR A 91 16.83 -12.09 2.34
CA TYR A 91 15.56 -11.52 2.73
C TYR A 91 15.69 -10.86 4.10
N GLY A 92 15.02 -9.75 4.33
CA GLY A 92 14.97 -9.18 5.67
C GLY A 92 14.02 -8.01 5.83
N VAL A 93 13.94 -7.55 7.08
CA VAL A 93 13.12 -6.41 7.48
C VAL A 93 14.03 -5.41 8.18
N LYS A 94 13.91 -4.13 7.82
CA LYS A 94 14.63 -3.01 8.43
C LYS A 94 13.72 -2.25 9.40
N ALA A 95 14.33 -1.53 10.34
CA ALA A 95 13.66 -0.90 11.46
C ALA A 95 12.54 0.05 11.06
N ILE A 96 12.69 0.77 9.95
CA ILE A 96 11.67 1.65 9.42
C ILE A 96 10.89 0.90 8.35
N PHE A 97 10.16 -0.14 8.75
CA PHE A 97 9.36 -0.96 7.83
C PHE A 97 8.30 -0.13 7.07
N LEU A 98 7.94 1.03 7.60
CA LEU A 98 6.98 1.97 7.02
C LEU A 98 7.54 2.82 5.86
N ALA A 99 8.86 2.90 5.70
CA ALA A 99 9.47 3.84 4.75
C ALA A 99 9.58 3.31 3.31
N GLY A 100 9.21 2.05 3.05
CA GLY A 100 9.16 1.45 1.72
C GLY A 100 9.74 0.04 1.70
N ALA A 101 10.03 -0.49 0.50
CA ALA A 101 10.76 -1.75 0.30
C ALA A 101 11.77 -1.53 -0.82
N TYR A 102 12.80 -2.37 -0.93
CA TYR A 102 13.71 -2.31 -2.06
C TYR A 102 14.22 -3.69 -2.47
N VAL A 103 14.38 -3.87 -3.77
CA VAL A 103 15.01 -5.04 -4.38
C VAL A 103 16.34 -4.65 -5.03
N ARG A 104 17.40 -5.37 -4.64
CA ARG A 104 18.72 -5.21 -5.25
C ARG A 104 18.93 -6.24 -6.35
N ILE A 105 18.78 -5.79 -7.59
CA ILE A 105 19.12 -6.57 -8.80
C ILE A 105 20.55 -6.22 -9.20
N THR A 106 21.38 -7.25 -9.40
CA THR A 106 22.80 -7.10 -9.67
C THR A 106 23.04 -6.41 -11.03
N GLY A 107 23.90 -5.40 -11.07
CA GLY A 107 24.27 -4.69 -12.30
C GLY A 107 23.22 -3.72 -12.84
N MET A 108 22.34 -3.21 -11.96
CA MET A 108 21.54 -2.00 -12.26
C MET A 108 22.37 -0.73 -12.21
N SER A 109 23.40 -0.68 -11.34
CA SER A 109 24.41 0.38 -11.36
C SER A 109 25.62 -0.07 -12.18
N SER A 110 26.17 0.82 -12.99
CA SER A 110 27.41 0.56 -13.75
C SER A 110 28.63 0.39 -12.85
N LEU A 111 28.56 0.86 -11.60
CA LEU A 111 29.64 0.80 -10.61
C LEU A 111 29.60 -0.48 -9.76
N ASP A 112 28.59 -1.34 -9.94
CA ASP A 112 28.52 -2.61 -9.22
C ASP A 112 29.66 -3.52 -9.68
N VAL A 113 30.59 -3.82 -8.78
CA VAL A 113 31.65 -4.81 -9.01
C VAL A 113 31.02 -6.20 -8.88
N VAL A 114 30.84 -6.87 -10.01
CA VAL A 114 30.26 -8.22 -10.10
C VAL A 114 31.36 -9.21 -10.47
N ASP A 115 31.27 -10.42 -9.92
CA ASP A 115 32.15 -11.50 -10.33
C ASP A 115 31.94 -11.81 -11.83
N PRO A 116 33.00 -11.98 -12.63
CA PRO A 116 32.88 -12.32 -14.05
C PRO A 116 31.98 -13.53 -14.35
N THR A 117 31.81 -14.47 -13.42
CA THR A 117 30.92 -15.63 -13.62
C THR A 117 29.43 -15.27 -13.46
N ASP A 118 29.12 -14.26 -12.67
CA ASP A 118 27.76 -13.78 -12.42
C ASP A 118 27.35 -12.65 -13.39
N GLU A 119 28.31 -12.09 -14.10
CA GLU A 119 28.16 -11.05 -15.13
C GLU A 119 27.01 -11.33 -16.12
N PRO A 120 26.83 -12.54 -16.69
CA PRO A 120 25.72 -12.82 -17.62
C PRO A 120 24.33 -12.73 -16.97
N ARG A 121 24.24 -12.87 -15.65
CA ARG A 121 22.99 -12.78 -14.87
C ARG A 121 22.70 -11.37 -14.38
N THR A 122 23.53 -10.39 -14.74
CA THR A 122 23.32 -8.98 -14.38
C THR A 122 22.25 -8.33 -15.26
N TYR A 123 21.56 -7.32 -14.71
CA TYR A 123 20.57 -6.54 -15.44
C TYR A 123 21.12 -5.96 -16.75
N ARG A 124 22.37 -5.47 -16.74
CA ARG A 124 23.01 -4.86 -17.91
C ARG A 124 23.39 -5.82 -19.05
N GLN A 125 23.64 -7.10 -18.75
CA GLN A 125 23.95 -8.12 -19.76
C GLN A 125 22.70 -8.84 -20.29
N GLN A 126 21.53 -8.63 -19.70
CA GLN A 126 20.29 -9.23 -20.19
C GLN A 126 19.76 -8.55 -21.45
N SER A 127 18.99 -9.32 -22.23
CA SER A 127 18.33 -8.82 -23.44
C SER A 127 17.34 -7.69 -23.14
N TYR A 128 17.18 -6.79 -24.11
CA TYR A 128 16.28 -5.64 -23.99
C TYR A 128 14.85 -5.98 -23.52
N PRO A 129 14.17 -7.02 -24.05
CA PRO A 129 12.82 -7.36 -23.61
C PRO A 129 12.76 -7.76 -22.13
N LYS A 130 13.77 -8.46 -21.62
CA LYS A 130 13.83 -8.87 -20.21
C LYS A 130 14.04 -7.68 -19.29
N ARG A 131 14.92 -6.74 -19.69
CA ARG A 131 15.14 -5.49 -18.95
C ARG A 131 13.86 -4.64 -18.92
N MET A 132 13.18 -4.53 -20.06
CA MET A 132 11.91 -3.84 -20.16
C MET A 132 10.83 -4.50 -19.29
N ALA A 133 10.73 -5.83 -19.32
CA ALA A 133 9.77 -6.56 -18.48
C ALA A 133 10.01 -6.29 -16.99
N VAL A 134 11.26 -6.29 -16.52
CA VAL A 134 11.60 -5.94 -15.14
C VAL A 134 11.24 -4.50 -14.83
N ALA A 135 11.55 -3.54 -15.71
CA ALA A 135 11.19 -2.13 -15.50
C ALA A 135 9.67 -1.91 -15.39
N LEU A 136 8.89 -2.64 -16.18
CA LEU A 136 7.42 -2.54 -16.17
C LEU A 136 6.74 -3.35 -15.05
N ALA A 137 7.45 -4.31 -14.45
CA ALA A 137 6.89 -5.23 -13.45
C ALA A 137 6.24 -4.52 -12.26
N GLY A 138 6.86 -3.45 -11.78
CA GLY A 138 6.34 -2.65 -10.68
C GLY A 138 4.99 -2.01 -11.01
N SER A 139 4.88 -1.35 -12.18
CA SER A 139 3.62 -0.75 -12.63
C SER A 139 2.55 -1.81 -12.89
N ALA A 140 2.92 -2.91 -13.56
CA ALA A 140 2.02 -4.03 -13.82
C ALA A 140 1.43 -4.61 -12.52
N THR A 141 2.22 -4.65 -11.44
CA THR A 141 1.75 -5.11 -10.13
C THR A 141 0.67 -4.20 -9.55
N HIS A 142 0.76 -2.88 -9.72
CA HIS A 142 -0.31 -1.98 -9.28
C HIS A 142 -1.62 -2.22 -10.05
N PHE A 143 -1.56 -2.44 -11.36
CA PHE A 143 -2.75 -2.80 -12.13
C PHE A 143 -3.36 -4.13 -11.67
N ALA A 144 -2.53 -5.12 -11.38
CA ALA A 144 -2.99 -6.40 -10.84
C ALA A 144 -3.64 -6.24 -9.46
N ILE A 145 -3.05 -5.45 -8.57
CA ILE A 145 -3.62 -5.12 -7.25
C ILE A 145 -4.94 -4.39 -7.42
N ALA A 146 -5.01 -3.37 -8.29
CA ALA A 146 -6.24 -2.61 -8.52
C ALA A 146 -7.37 -3.50 -9.02
N LEU A 147 -7.09 -4.39 -10.00
CA LEU A 147 -8.07 -5.34 -10.50
C LEU A 147 -8.52 -6.32 -9.41
N PHE A 148 -7.57 -6.84 -8.62
CA PHE A 148 -7.88 -7.74 -7.50
C PHE A 148 -8.76 -7.05 -6.45
N LEU A 149 -8.39 -5.84 -6.01
CA LEU A 149 -9.16 -5.06 -5.05
C LEU A 149 -10.55 -4.72 -5.60
N LEU A 150 -10.65 -4.38 -6.88
CA LEU A 150 -11.94 -4.15 -7.54
C LEU A 150 -12.83 -5.40 -7.45
N VAL A 151 -12.31 -6.57 -7.83
CA VAL A 151 -13.06 -7.83 -7.76
C VAL A 151 -13.49 -8.13 -6.32
N VAL A 152 -12.58 -7.97 -5.36
CA VAL A 152 -12.88 -8.22 -3.93
C VAL A 152 -13.95 -7.27 -3.40
N VAL A 153 -13.87 -5.98 -3.72
CA VAL A 153 -14.87 -4.99 -3.28
C VAL A 153 -16.23 -5.32 -3.87
N TYR A 154 -16.32 -5.58 -5.17
CA TYR A 154 -17.60 -5.91 -5.81
C TYR A 154 -18.16 -7.26 -5.34
N ALA A 155 -17.31 -8.25 -5.05
CA ALA A 155 -17.76 -9.55 -4.56
C ALA A 155 -18.19 -9.51 -3.08
N ALA A 156 -17.54 -8.71 -2.24
CA ALA A 156 -17.80 -8.67 -0.80
C ALA A 156 -18.83 -7.60 -0.40
N VAL A 157 -18.83 -6.44 -1.06
CA VAL A 157 -19.70 -5.31 -0.75
C VAL A 157 -20.89 -5.23 -1.71
N GLY A 158 -20.73 -5.75 -2.93
CA GLY A 158 -21.75 -5.69 -3.98
C GLY A 158 -21.69 -4.39 -4.78
N THR A 159 -22.75 -4.14 -5.55
CA THR A 159 -22.95 -2.88 -6.29
C THR A 159 -23.91 -1.98 -5.54
N PRO A 160 -23.75 -0.64 -5.61
CA PRO A 160 -24.80 0.28 -5.20
C PRO A 160 -26.11 -0.07 -5.92
N ASP A 161 -27.19 -0.24 -5.17
CA ASP A 161 -28.53 -0.45 -5.72
C ASP A 161 -29.18 0.92 -5.95
N PRO A 162 -29.31 1.38 -7.21
CA PRO A 162 -29.86 2.69 -7.50
C PRO A 162 -31.35 2.81 -7.15
N ASP A 163 -32.06 1.70 -7.01
CA ASP A 163 -33.48 1.68 -6.63
C ASP A 163 -33.67 1.70 -5.11
N ARG A 164 -32.59 1.47 -4.36
CA ARG A 164 -32.55 1.54 -2.89
C ARG A 164 -32.39 2.99 -2.41
N TRP A 165 -33.34 3.84 -2.77
CA TRP A 165 -33.45 5.21 -2.29
C TRP A 165 -34.01 5.23 -0.85
N VAL A 166 -33.12 5.07 0.13
CA VAL A 166 -33.45 5.15 1.56
C VAL A 166 -32.39 5.95 2.29
N VAL A 167 -32.78 6.61 3.37
CA VAL A 167 -31.87 7.34 4.26
C VAL A 167 -30.94 6.35 4.93
N GLY A 168 -29.64 6.44 4.62
CA GLY A 168 -28.63 5.52 5.18
C GLY A 168 -28.20 5.91 6.59
N GLU A 169 -27.92 7.19 6.80
CA GLU A 169 -27.45 7.75 8.06
C GLU A 169 -27.97 9.18 8.21
N VAL A 170 -28.30 9.57 9.43
CA VAL A 170 -28.73 10.94 9.77
C VAL A 170 -27.68 11.56 10.69
N VAL A 171 -27.10 12.67 10.24
CA VAL A 171 -26.07 13.37 11.00
C VAL A 171 -26.70 14.02 12.24
N PRO A 172 -26.17 13.79 13.45
CA PRO A 172 -26.69 14.43 14.66
C PRO A 172 -26.67 15.96 14.58
N GLY A 173 -27.77 16.61 14.98
CA GLY A 173 -27.90 18.07 14.94
C GLY A 173 -28.14 18.67 13.55
N SER A 174 -28.36 17.83 12.52
CA SER A 174 -28.75 18.28 11.17
C SER A 174 -30.23 18.68 11.10
N THR A 175 -30.61 19.39 10.04
CA THR A 175 -32.02 19.68 9.74
C THR A 175 -32.86 18.41 9.63
N ALA A 176 -32.32 17.36 9.01
CA ALA A 176 -32.97 16.05 8.91
C ALA A 176 -33.29 15.46 10.30
N ALA A 177 -32.36 15.58 11.26
CA ALA A 177 -32.61 15.16 12.63
C ALA A 177 -33.68 16.01 13.34
N ALA A 178 -33.78 17.30 13.02
CA ALA A 178 -34.78 18.21 13.59
C ALA A 178 -36.22 17.94 13.08
N VAL A 179 -36.35 17.35 11.88
CA VAL A 179 -37.65 16.93 11.32
C VAL A 179 -37.92 15.42 11.50
N ASP A 180 -37.20 14.78 12.43
CA ASP A 180 -37.36 13.35 12.80
C ASP A 180 -37.21 12.36 11.63
N VAL A 181 -36.38 12.70 10.63
CA VAL A 181 -35.97 11.73 9.61
C VAL A 181 -35.06 10.68 10.26
N GLN A 182 -35.33 9.42 9.95
CA GLN A 182 -34.63 8.26 10.51
C GLN A 182 -33.93 7.43 9.43
N ALA A 183 -32.90 6.69 9.83
CA ALA A 183 -32.26 5.73 8.94
C ALA A 183 -33.28 4.64 8.55
N GLY A 184 -33.42 4.41 7.24
CA GLY A 184 -34.43 3.51 6.67
C GLY A 184 -35.61 4.23 6.03
N ASP A 185 -35.82 5.52 6.31
CA ASP A 185 -36.90 6.30 5.68
C ASP A 185 -36.69 6.42 4.18
N ARG A 186 -37.80 6.51 3.45
CA ARG A 186 -37.81 6.73 2.01
C ARG A 186 -38.46 8.08 1.73
N ILE A 187 -37.68 9.00 1.17
CA ILE A 187 -38.19 10.29 0.71
C ILE A 187 -39.00 10.04 -0.57
N LEU A 188 -40.28 10.39 -0.54
CA LEU A 188 -41.23 10.27 -1.63
C LEU A 188 -41.32 11.57 -2.42
N SER A 189 -41.27 12.72 -1.74
CA SER A 189 -41.34 14.03 -2.40
C SER A 189 -40.61 15.13 -1.64
N VAL A 190 -40.21 16.16 -2.38
CA VAL A 190 -39.66 17.41 -1.86
C VAL A 190 -40.42 18.57 -2.48
N ASP A 191 -41.03 19.40 -1.64
CA ASP A 191 -41.85 20.54 -2.05
C ASP A 191 -42.96 20.16 -3.06
N GLY A 192 -43.57 18.99 -2.85
CA GLY A 192 -44.61 18.43 -3.72
C GLY A 192 -44.11 17.81 -5.02
N VAL A 193 -42.80 17.84 -5.31
CA VAL A 193 -42.20 17.18 -6.47
C VAL A 193 -41.85 15.73 -6.11
N GLU A 194 -42.44 14.76 -6.82
CA GLU A 194 -42.08 13.34 -6.65
C GLU A 194 -40.60 13.12 -6.89
N THR A 195 -39.97 12.45 -5.93
CA THR A 195 -38.52 12.31 -5.85
C THR A 195 -38.19 10.88 -5.47
N THR A 196 -38.36 9.97 -6.43
CA THR A 196 -38.25 8.52 -6.17
C THR A 196 -36.82 8.00 -6.27
N ARG A 197 -35.89 8.85 -6.74
CA ARG A 197 -34.47 8.54 -6.97
C ARG A 197 -33.57 9.63 -6.36
N PHE A 198 -32.35 9.24 -6.00
CA PHE A 198 -31.36 10.13 -5.36
C PHE A 198 -30.97 11.34 -6.22
N ASP A 199 -30.83 11.16 -7.53
CA ASP A 199 -30.46 12.22 -8.48
C ASP A 199 -31.56 13.28 -8.62
N GLU A 200 -32.82 12.87 -8.54
CA GLU A 200 -33.97 13.78 -8.53
C GLU A 200 -33.95 14.65 -7.27
N PHE A 201 -33.67 14.05 -6.11
CA PHE A 201 -33.61 14.75 -4.83
C PHE A 201 -32.56 15.87 -4.84
N GLY A 202 -31.34 15.54 -5.29
CA GLY A 202 -30.28 16.52 -5.39
C GLY A 202 -30.58 17.66 -6.37
N THR A 203 -31.37 17.38 -7.42
CA THR A 203 -31.78 18.39 -8.41
C THR A 203 -32.82 19.35 -7.82
N VAL A 204 -33.84 18.83 -7.16
CA VAL A 204 -34.90 19.64 -6.54
C VAL A 204 -34.32 20.53 -5.45
N VAL A 205 -33.56 19.98 -4.50
CA VAL A 205 -32.98 20.75 -3.38
C VAL A 205 -32.05 21.87 -3.86
N ARG A 206 -31.26 21.63 -4.92
CA ARG A 206 -30.36 22.67 -5.49
C ARG A 206 -31.11 23.79 -6.21
N SER A 207 -32.37 23.56 -6.61
CA SER A 207 -33.18 24.56 -7.30
C SER A 207 -33.84 25.58 -6.37
N VAL A 208 -33.88 25.30 -5.06
CA VAL A 208 -34.51 26.13 -4.01
C VAL A 208 -33.54 26.46 -2.87
N PRO A 209 -32.45 27.21 -3.15
CA PRO A 209 -31.43 27.50 -2.14
C PRO A 209 -31.93 28.49 -1.09
N GLY A 210 -31.89 28.09 0.18
CA GLY A 210 -32.18 28.96 1.32
C GLY A 210 -33.65 28.98 1.77
N ASP A 211 -34.53 28.28 1.06
CA ASP A 211 -35.94 28.14 1.41
C ASP A 211 -36.19 26.89 2.27
N LEU A 212 -37.23 26.95 3.12
CA LEU A 212 -37.74 25.78 3.81
C LEU A 212 -38.62 24.99 2.85
N VAL A 213 -38.27 23.72 2.64
CA VAL A 213 -39.02 22.79 1.78
C VAL A 213 -39.71 21.73 2.62
N ASP A 214 -40.91 21.34 2.19
CA ASP A 214 -41.61 20.20 2.77
C ASP A 214 -41.01 18.89 2.24
N VAL A 215 -40.89 17.88 3.09
CA VAL A 215 -40.33 16.56 2.72
C VAL A 215 -41.26 15.48 3.24
N VAL A 216 -41.68 14.60 2.35
CA VAL A 216 -42.59 13.47 2.64
C VAL A 216 -41.87 12.16 2.38
#